data_AF-A0A523IB49-F1
#
_entry.id   AF-A0A523IB49-F1
#
_cell.length_a   1.000
_cell.length_b   1.000
_cell.length_c   1.000
_cell.angle_alpha   90.00
_cell.angle_beta   90.00
_cell.angle_gamma   90.00
#
_symmetry.space_group_name_H-M   'P 1'
#
loop_
_entity.id
_entity.type
_entity.pdbx_description
1 polymer ?
#
loop_
_entity_poly.entity_id
_entity_poly.type
_entity_poly.pdbx_seq_one_letter_code
_entity_poly.pdbx_strand_id
1 'polypeptide(L)'
;RKQITQIMIIEYVFLGGFAALTGLVLSYSSSWALAFFVFESVFIPTILPFVVMITVVIGLTVLIGMLNSRGILDRPPLEVLRAEG
;
A
#
# COMPACT_ATOMS: atom_id res chain seq x y z
N ARG A 1 21.40 -9.32 -5.74
CA ARG A 1 20.85 -7.95 -5.53
C ARG A 1 19.57 -7.70 -6.33
N LYS A 2 19.56 -7.83 -7.67
CA LYS A 2 18.34 -7.65 -8.51
C LYS A 2 17.14 -8.54 -8.11
N GLN A 3 17.38 -9.82 -7.79
CA GLN A 3 16.34 -10.73 -7.29
C GLN A 3 15.73 -10.24 -5.96
N ILE A 4 16.55 -9.78 -5.02
CA ILE A 4 16.08 -9.27 -3.72
C ILE A 4 15.21 -8.02 -3.94
N THR A 5 15.63 -7.10 -4.81
CA THR A 5 14.82 -5.94 -5.18
C THR A 5 13.48 -6.33 -5.80
N GLN A 6 13.44 -7.35 -6.67
CA GLN A 6 12.18 -7.84 -7.24
C GLN A 6 11.26 -8.44 -6.16
N ILE A 7 11.81 -9.23 -5.24
CA ILE A 7 11.04 -9.82 -4.13
C ILE A 7 10.41 -8.71 -3.27
N MET A 8 11.19 -7.71 -2.87
CA MET A 8 10.69 -6.59 -2.07
C MET A 8 9.62 -5.76 -2.80
N ILE A 9 9.80 -5.49 -4.10
CA ILE A 9 8.78 -4.77 -4.88
C ILE A 9 7.47 -5.56 -4.87
N ILE A 10 7.53 -6.88 -5.12
CA ILE A 10 6.35 -7.74 -5.11
C ILE A 10 5.68 -7.72 -3.73
N GLU A 11 6.45 -7.87 -2.66
CA GLU A 11 5.96 -7.80 -1.27
C GLU A 11 5.25 -6.47 -0.98
N TYR A 12 5.87 -5.34 -1.33
CA TYR A 12 5.26 -4.03 -1.11
C TYR A 12 4.05 -3.76 -2.02
N VAL A 13 4.00 -4.33 -3.21
CA VAL A 13 2.80 -4.30 -4.06
C VAL A 13 1.66 -5.05 -3.39
N PHE A 14 1.91 -6.23 -2.81
CA PHE A 14 0.89 -6.97 -2.05
C PHE A 14 0.42 -6.19 -0.82
N LEU A 15 1.36 -5.68 -0.01
CA LEU A 15 1.03 -4.90 1.18
C LEU A 15 0.21 -3.64 0.83
N GLY A 16 0.65 -2.87 -0.17
CA GLY A 16 -0.07 -1.70 -0.66
C GLY A 16 -1.42 -2.06 -1.28
N GLY A 17 -1.50 -3.20 -1.98
CA GLY A 17 -2.73 -3.71 -2.58
C GLY A 17 -3.78 -4.06 -1.53
N PHE A 18 -3.39 -4.79 -0.48
CA PHE A 18 -4.28 -5.09 0.65
C PHE A 18 -4.71 -3.84 1.40
N ALA A 19 -3.81 -2.88 1.61
CA ALA A 19 -4.15 -1.60 2.23
C ALA A 19 -5.15 -0.80 1.38
N ALA A 20 -4.95 -0.73 0.06
CA ALA A 20 -5.86 -0.05 -0.85
C ALA A 20 -7.24 -0.75 -0.89
N LEU A 21 -7.27 -2.08 -0.97
CA LEU A 21 -8.52 -2.86 -0.94
C LEU A 21 -9.32 -2.63 0.33
N THR A 22 -8.67 -2.74 1.49
CA THR A 22 -9.33 -2.52 2.78
C THR A 22 -9.82 -1.09 2.93
N GLY A 23 -9.00 -0.10 2.56
CA GLY A 23 -9.38 1.32 2.55
C GLY A 23 -10.56 1.61 1.64
N LEU A 24 -10.59 1.03 0.43
CA LEU A 24 -11.70 1.19 -0.50
C LEU A 24 -12.99 0.57 0.03
N VAL A 25 -12.94 -0.66 0.55
CA VAL A 25 -14.11 -1.33 1.13
C VAL A 25 -14.70 -0.49 2.25
N LEU A 26 -13.87 0.03 3.16
CA LEU A 26 -14.30 0.87 4.27
C LEU A 26 -14.86 2.21 3.80
N SER A 27 -14.17 2.90 2.89
CA SER A 27 -14.61 4.20 2.38
C SER A 27 -15.94 4.10 1.63
N TYR A 28 -16.11 3.04 0.83
CA TYR A 28 -17.30 2.87 0.01
C TYR A 28 -18.51 2.44 0.83
N SER A 29 -18.31 1.49 1.75
CA SER A 29 -19.37 1.09 2.69
C SER A 29 -19.82 2.26 3.56
N SER A 30 -18.88 3.08 4.03
CA SER A 30 -19.19 4.29 4.80
C SER A 30 -19.94 5.34 3.96
N SER A 31 -19.49 5.57 2.72
CA SER A 31 -20.13 6.54 1.81
C SER A 31 -21.54 6.11 1.41
N TRP A 32 -21.73 4.81 1.16
CA TRP A 32 -23.04 4.23 0.91
C TRP A 32 -23.95 4.34 2.14
N ALA A 33 -23.44 4.00 3.33
CA ALA A 33 -24.20 4.12 4.57
C ALA A 33 -24.63 5.58 4.83
N LEU A 34 -23.73 6.55 4.63
CA LEU A 34 -24.06 7.96 4.74
C LEU A 34 -25.14 8.38 3.73
N ALA A 35 -24.99 7.99 2.46
CA ALA A 35 -25.96 8.32 1.41
C ALA A 35 -27.36 7.77 1.73
N PHE A 36 -27.44 6.53 2.23
CA PHE A 36 -28.70 5.86 2.52
C PHE A 36 -29.33 6.33 3.84
N PHE A 37 -28.59 6.36 4.94
CA PHE A 37 -29.14 6.60 6.28
C PHE A 37 -29.23 8.09 6.64
N VAL A 38 -28.36 8.94 6.10
CA VAL A 38 -28.27 10.36 6.50
C VAL A 38 -28.83 11.28 5.44
N PHE A 39 -28.50 11.03 4.17
CA PHE A 39 -28.83 11.94 3.09
C PHE A 39 -30.03 11.52 2.24
N GLU A 40 -30.60 10.33 2.46
CA GLU A 40 -31.72 9.77 1.69
C GLU A 40 -31.53 9.91 0.16
N SER A 41 -30.28 9.74 -0.30
CA SER A 41 -29.85 10.06 -1.66
C SER A 41 -29.29 8.85 -2.40
N VAL A 42 -29.30 8.91 -3.72
CA VAL A 42 -28.77 7.84 -4.58
C VAL A 42 -27.24 7.94 -4.61
N PHE A 43 -26.58 6.89 -4.13
CA PHE A 43 -25.13 6.76 -4.21
C PHE A 43 -24.69 6.41 -5.65
N ILE A 44 -24.04 7.34 -6.34
CA ILE A 44 -23.50 7.13 -7.69
C ILE A 44 -21.98 7.00 -7.61
N PRO A 45 -21.44 5.78 -7.67
CA PRO A 45 -20.01 5.62 -7.64
C PRO A 45 -19.33 5.97 -8.96
N THR A 46 -18.19 6.65 -8.87
CA THR A 46 -17.33 6.96 -10.01
C THR A 46 -16.10 6.07 -9.98
N ILE A 47 -15.77 5.38 -11.08
CA ILE A 47 -14.66 4.43 -11.17
C ILE A 47 -13.28 5.11 -11.17
N LEU A 48 -13.17 6.33 -11.70
CA LEU A 48 -11.89 7.02 -11.83
C LEU A 48 -11.18 7.26 -10.49
N PRO A 49 -11.85 7.78 -9.43
CA PRO A 49 -11.26 7.85 -8.09
C PRO A 49 -10.73 6.52 -7.55
N PHE A 50 -11.37 5.38 -7.86
CA PHE A 50 -10.94 4.06 -7.39
C PHE A 50 -9.57 3.70 -7.93
N VAL A 51 -9.42 3.80 -9.25
CA VAL A 51 -8.18 3.44 -9.94
C VAL A 51 -7.04 4.36 -9.48
N VAL A 52 -7.33 5.65 -9.33
CA VAL A 52 -6.35 6.63 -8.81
C VAL A 52 -5.93 6.27 -7.38
N MET A 53 -6.88 5.99 -6.48
CA MET A 53 -6.58 5.66 -5.08
C MET A 53 -5.71 4.39 -4.97
N ILE A 54 -6.08 3.32 -5.67
CA ILE A 54 -5.31 2.06 -5.67
C ILE A 54 -3.88 2.31 -6.16
N THR A 55 -3.74 3.00 -7.29
CA THR A 55 -2.43 3.26 -7.91
C THR A 55 -1.55 4.10 -6.99
N VAL A 56 -2.12 5.14 -6.37
CA VAL A 56 -1.41 6.02 -5.44
C VAL A 56 -0.97 5.27 -4.18
N VAL A 57 -1.87 4.52 -3.55
CA VAL A 57 -1.56 3.78 -2.30
C VAL A 57 -0.48 2.74 -2.55
N ILE A 58 -0.62 1.90 -3.59
CA ILE A 58 0.40 0.90 -3.95
C ILE A 58 1.73 1.59 -4.28
N GLY A 59 1.70 2.65 -5.10
CA GLY A 59 2.88 3.38 -5.51
C GLY A 59 3.65 3.98 -4.33
N LEU A 60 2.93 4.57 -3.37
CA LEU A 60 3.51 5.12 -2.14
C LEU A 60 4.08 4.01 -1.25
N THR A 61 3.37 2.91 -1.06
CA THR A 61 3.87 1.79 -0.25
C THR A 61 5.16 1.22 -0.82
N VAL A 62 5.21 0.99 -2.14
CA VAL A 62 6.43 0.53 -2.82
C VAL A 62 7.54 1.56 -2.72
N LEU A 63 7.25 2.84 -2.94
CA LEU A 63 8.24 3.91 -2.86
C LEU A 63 8.87 3.98 -1.46
N ILE A 64 8.04 4.03 -0.41
CA ILE A 64 8.49 4.11 0.98
C ILE A 64 9.26 2.85 1.38
N GLY A 65 8.76 1.66 1.00
CA GLY A 65 9.43 0.39 1.25
C GLY A 65 10.80 0.32 0.58
N MET A 66 10.88 0.78 -0.68
CA MET A 66 12.13 0.87 -1.43
C MET A 66 13.11 1.88 -0.80
N LEU A 67 12.65 3.04 -0.35
CA LEU A 67 13.50 4.03 0.32
C LEU A 67 14.08 3.48 1.64
N ASN A 68 13.29 2.76 2.44
CA ASN A 68 13.75 2.16 3.69
C ASN A 68 14.69 0.97 3.47
N SER A 69 14.41 0.13 2.47
CA SER A 69 15.24 -1.05 2.18
C SER A 69 16.64 -0.71 1.64
N ARG A 70 16.84 0.46 1.04
CA ARG A 70 18.17 0.92 0.56
C ARG A 70 19.18 0.97 1.70
N GLY A 71 18.82 1.51 2.87
CA GLY A 71 19.71 1.59 4.03
C GLY A 71 20.08 0.23 4.64
N ILE A 72 19.26 -0.80 4.44
CA ILE A 72 19.48 -2.17 4.93
C ILE A 72 20.39 -2.95 3.95
N LEU A 73 20.22 -2.75 2.65
CA LEU A 73 21.01 -3.41 1.59
C LEU A 73 22.45 -2.89 1.45
N ASP A 74 22.72 -1.69 1.98
CA ASP A 74 24.04 -1.07 2.01
C ASP A 74 24.90 -1.51 3.20
N ARG A 75 24.29 -2.13 4.23
CA ARG A 75 25.00 -2.70 5.37
C ARG A 75 25.56 -4.08 4.98
N PRO A 76 26.88 -4.34 5.03
CA PRO A 76 27.41 -5.65 4.75
C PRO A 76 26.87 -6.67 5.77
N PRO A 77 26.44 -7.87 5.35
CA PRO A 77 25.75 -8.84 6.21
C PRO A 77 26.59 -9.29 7.42
N LEU A 78 27.92 -9.15 7.36
CA LEU A 78 28.84 -9.43 8.46
C LEU A 78 28.79 -8.38 9.58
N GLU A 79 28.39 -7.13 9.31
CA GLU A 79 28.24 -6.10 10.36
C GLU A 79 26.98 -6.34 11.18
N VAL A 80 25.92 -6.87 10.58
CA VAL A 80 24.67 -7.19 11.27
C VAL A 80 24.87 -8.38 12.22
N LEU A 81 25.57 -9.43 11.75
CA LEU A 81 25.93 -10.59 12.58
C LEU A 81 26.93 -10.27 13.70
N ARG A 82 27.82 -9.29 13.49
CA ARG A 82 28.82 -8.87 14.49
C ARG A 82 28.23 -7.89 15.53
N ALA A 83 27.02 -7.39 15.32
CA ALA A 83 26.27 -6.59 16.29
C ALA A 83 25.31 -7.45 17.14
N GLU A 84 25.00 -8.68 16.70
CA GLU A 84 24.20 -9.65 17.45
C GLU A 84 25.03 -10.55 18.40
N GLY A 85 26.36 -10.61 18.22
CA GLY A 85 27.31 -11.33 19.09
C GLY A 85 28.02 -10.41 20.07
#